data_AF-Q6LX98-F1
#
_entry.id   AF-Q6LX98-F1
#
_cell.length_a   1.000
_cell.length_b   1.000
_cell.length_c   1.000
_cell.angle_alpha   90.00
_cell.angle_beta   90.00
_cell.angle_gamma   90.00
#
_symmetry.space_group_name_H-M   'P 1'
#
loop_
_entity.id
_entity.type
_entity.pdbx_description
1 polymer ?
#
loop_
_entity_poly.entity_id
_entity_poly.type
_entity_poly.pdbx_seq_one_letter_code
_entity_poly.pdbx_strand_id
1 'polypeptide(L)'
;MDYVSLLFSKTVAVGFIVGIISLYSISRQKSDLNMILLTDLIEYGMLVIIAAIGSDLAEALILPGLVVGMAELLAVAEIFVSRNDLRKEGKPKKSKLLEEFMIKETPKMDINFSKMEVLYTTPKFLAVILVIYGAILSGFTGGAVMASGLLFYVLSKRVLGKKILPEELKVSWEGISAFSGIAWAIWILGFIGFFLFPSKWPYFLIIAGFGLAIKVGSKLGLIGELFE
;
A
#
# COMPACT_ATOMS: atom_id res chain seq x y z
N MET A 1 19.94 20.07 29.77
CA MET A 1 19.09 19.56 28.69
C MET A 1 19.06 18.07 28.80
N ASP A 2 17.88 17.47 28.90
CA ASP A 2 17.72 16.03 28.99
C ASP A 2 18.26 15.35 27.72
N TYR A 3 18.90 14.19 27.88
CA TYR A 3 19.50 13.42 26.78
C TYR A 3 18.49 13.16 25.64
N VAL A 4 17.21 13.00 26.00
CA VAL A 4 16.11 12.81 25.05
C VAL A 4 15.88 14.06 24.18
N SER A 5 15.87 15.25 24.77
CA SER A 5 15.72 16.52 24.02
C SER A 5 16.92 16.80 23.11
N LEU A 6 18.13 16.41 23.54
CA LEU A 6 19.34 16.54 22.74
C LEU A 6 19.32 15.59 21.53
N LEU A 7 18.89 14.34 21.72
CA LEU A 7 18.72 13.37 20.64
C LEU A 7 17.63 13.82 19.66
N PHE A 8 16.48 14.27 20.15
CA PHE A 8 15.40 14.80 19.33
C PHE A 8 15.87 15.97 18.45
N SER A 9 16.52 16.98 19.05
CA SER A 9 17.02 18.15 18.32
C SER A 9 18.04 17.76 17.24
N LYS A 10 18.93 16.80 17.54
CA LYS A 10 19.91 16.30 16.56
C LYS A 10 19.26 15.52 15.42
N THR A 11 18.30 14.64 15.70
CA THR A 11 17.61 13.86 14.66
C THR A 11 16.82 14.77 13.71
N VAL A 12 16.09 15.75 14.26
CA VAL A 12 15.35 16.74 13.45
C VAL A 12 16.32 17.58 12.62
N ALA A 13 17.43 18.03 13.19
CA ALA A 13 18.44 18.79 12.46
C ALA A 13 19.04 17.98 11.30
N VAL A 14 19.36 16.70 11.52
CA VAL A 14 19.86 15.80 10.46
C VAL A 14 18.83 15.63 9.35
N GLY A 15 17.55 15.40 9.69
CA GLY A 15 16.48 15.26 8.70
C GLY A 15 16.34 16.50 7.81
N PHE A 16 16.38 17.70 8.39
CA PHE A 16 16.36 18.95 7.63
C PHE A 16 17.61 19.15 6.77
N ILE A 17 18.81 18.86 7.29
CA ILE A 17 20.06 18.98 6.53
C ILE A 17 20.02 18.06 5.30
N VAL A 18 19.61 16.80 5.48
CA VAL A 18 19.46 15.82 4.38
C VAL A 18 18.43 16.32 3.36
N GLY A 19 17.26 16.80 3.81
CA GLY A 19 16.23 17.33 2.92
C GLY A 19 16.70 18.54 2.10
N ILE A 20 17.38 19.50 2.74
CA ILE A 20 17.88 20.71 2.08
C ILE A 20 18.98 20.37 1.06
N ILE A 21 19.93 19.50 1.42
CA ILE A 21 21.00 19.07 0.50
C ILE A 21 20.39 18.33 -0.69
N SER A 22 19.42 17.46 -0.45
CA SER A 22 18.76 16.70 -1.52
C SER A 22 17.97 17.60 -2.47
N LEU A 23 17.22 18.57 -1.94
CA LEU A 23 16.52 19.59 -2.75
C LEU A 23 17.49 20.44 -3.57
N TYR A 24 18.61 20.84 -2.98
CA TYR A 24 19.66 21.56 -3.69
C TYR A 24 20.27 20.73 -4.82
N SER A 25 20.50 19.44 -4.59
CA SER A 25 20.96 18.50 -5.61
C SER A 25 19.93 18.32 -6.73
N ILE A 26 18.63 18.21 -6.42
CA ILE A 26 17.57 18.12 -7.44
C ILE A 26 17.62 19.32 -8.39
N SER A 27 17.82 20.53 -7.87
CA SER A 27 17.89 21.75 -8.68
C SER A 27 19.05 21.76 -9.69
N ARG A 28 20.10 20.94 -9.52
CA ARG A 28 21.28 20.91 -10.39
C ARG A 28 21.39 19.65 -11.24
N GLN A 29 20.62 18.62 -10.92
CA GLN A 29 20.65 17.34 -11.61
C GLN A 29 19.93 17.44 -12.96
N LYS A 30 20.52 16.86 -14.01
CA LYS A 30 19.92 16.79 -15.36
C LYS A 30 19.38 15.40 -15.73
N SER A 31 19.66 14.38 -14.93
CA SER A 31 19.24 13.00 -15.19
C SER A 31 18.00 12.64 -14.37
N ASP A 32 16.97 12.14 -15.04
CA ASP A 32 15.69 11.76 -14.43
C ASP A 32 15.87 10.72 -13.30
N LEU A 33 16.80 9.76 -13.46
CA LEU A 33 17.09 8.73 -12.45
C LEU A 33 17.58 9.35 -11.14
N ASN A 34 18.54 10.28 -11.24
CA ASN A 34 19.10 10.89 -10.04
C ASN A 34 18.08 11.81 -9.38
N MET A 35 17.18 12.42 -10.16
CA MET A 35 16.09 13.23 -9.61
C MET A 35 15.14 12.37 -8.77
N ILE A 36 14.73 11.20 -9.27
CA ILE A 36 13.84 10.29 -8.52
C ILE A 36 14.52 9.80 -7.25
N LEU A 37 15.77 9.31 -7.32
CA LEU A 37 16.51 8.85 -6.15
C LEU A 37 16.69 9.96 -5.09
N LEU A 38 16.88 11.21 -5.52
CA LEU A 38 16.95 12.35 -4.62
C LEU A 38 15.59 12.71 -4.00
N THR A 39 14.49 12.50 -4.73
CA THR A 39 13.13 12.65 -4.20
C THR A 39 12.84 11.61 -3.12
N ASP A 40 13.21 10.35 -3.34
CA ASP A 40 13.07 9.29 -2.33
C ASP A 40 13.92 9.60 -1.09
N LEU A 41 15.14 10.14 -1.27
CA LEU A 41 16.00 10.56 -0.17
C LEU A 41 15.36 11.66 0.69
N ILE A 42 14.60 12.57 0.07
CA ILE A 42 13.81 13.57 0.80
C ILE A 42 12.69 12.89 1.57
N GLU A 43 11.96 11.95 0.96
CA GLU A 43 10.90 11.19 1.62
C GLU A 43 11.43 10.48 2.88
N TYR A 44 12.53 9.73 2.77
CA TYR A 44 13.19 9.11 3.93
C TYR A 44 13.63 10.14 4.97
N GLY A 45 14.19 11.28 4.54
CA GLY A 45 14.56 12.38 5.44
C GLY A 45 13.38 12.94 6.23
N MET A 46 12.21 13.07 5.60
CA MET A 46 10.97 13.51 6.26
C MET A 46 10.40 12.42 7.18
N LEU A 47 10.48 11.14 6.80
CA LEU A 47 10.06 10.02 7.65
C LEU A 47 10.91 9.93 8.93
N VAL A 48 12.21 10.25 8.87
CA VAL A 48 13.08 10.36 10.05
C VAL A 48 12.62 11.47 11.00
N ILE A 49 12.15 12.60 10.47
CA ILE A 49 11.59 13.68 11.30
C ILE A 49 10.29 13.22 11.96
N ILE A 50 9.40 12.55 11.20
CA ILE A 50 8.16 12.00 11.74
C ILE A 50 8.47 10.97 12.84
N ALA A 51 9.42 10.06 12.60
CA ALA A 51 9.89 9.08 13.58
C ALA A 51 10.45 9.70 14.86
N ALA A 52 11.14 10.84 14.74
CA ALA A 52 11.68 11.55 15.90
C ALA A 52 10.58 12.07 16.85
N ILE A 53 9.37 12.30 16.36
CA ILE A 53 8.23 12.74 17.19
C ILE A 53 7.79 11.61 18.14
N GLY A 54 8.00 10.34 17.77
CA GLY A 54 7.83 9.19 18.67
C GLY A 54 6.44 9.01 19.25
N SER A 55 5.40 9.50 18.56
CA SER A 55 4.00 9.32 18.97
C SER A 55 3.36 8.13 18.27
N ASP A 56 2.28 7.58 18.83
CA ASP A 56 1.47 6.53 18.18
C ASP A 56 1.03 6.94 16.76
N LEU A 57 0.84 8.25 16.55
CA LEU A 57 0.55 8.82 15.24
C LEU A 57 1.75 8.73 14.29
N ALA A 58 2.96 9.04 14.77
CA ALA A 58 4.17 8.90 13.97
C ALA A 58 4.38 7.46 13.52
N GLU A 59 4.18 6.49 14.41
CA GLU A 59 4.24 5.06 14.09
C GLU A 59 3.23 4.67 12.99
N ALA A 60 2.00 5.17 13.10
CA ALA A 60 0.95 4.94 12.11
C ALA A 60 1.24 5.59 10.74
N LEU A 61 2.09 6.63 10.67
CA LEU A 61 2.44 7.33 9.44
C LEU A 61 3.73 6.82 8.79
N ILE A 62 4.69 6.32 9.58
CA ILE A 62 5.97 5.81 9.07
C ILE A 62 5.76 4.57 8.20
N LEU A 63 4.91 3.64 8.63
CA LEU A 63 4.68 2.39 7.90
C LEU A 63 4.05 2.63 6.51
N PRO A 64 2.96 3.42 6.35
CA PRO A 64 2.46 3.79 5.04
C PRO A 64 3.48 4.56 4.20
N GLY A 65 4.23 5.50 4.81
CA GLY A 65 5.24 6.27 4.09
C GLY A 65 6.33 5.38 3.50
N LEU A 66 6.89 4.47 4.29
CA LEU A 66 7.89 3.51 3.81
C LEU A 66 7.36 2.60 2.70
N VAL A 67 6.10 2.13 2.82
CA VAL A 67 5.48 1.26 1.80
C VAL A 67 5.25 2.05 0.49
N VAL A 68 4.86 3.31 0.58
CA VAL A 68 4.68 4.19 -0.60
C VAL A 68 6.01 4.44 -1.31
N GLY A 69 7.05 4.87 -0.59
CA GLY A 69 8.37 5.09 -1.18
C GLY A 69 8.96 3.82 -1.80
N MET A 70 8.73 2.65 -1.19
CA MET A 70 9.15 1.37 -1.79
C MET A 70 8.38 1.05 -3.07
N ALA A 71 7.07 1.34 -3.13
CA ALA A 71 6.28 1.15 -4.34
C ALA A 71 6.70 2.10 -5.47
N GLU A 72 7.05 3.36 -5.16
CA GLU A 72 7.57 4.33 -6.11
C GLU A 72 8.91 3.88 -6.70
N LEU A 73 9.87 3.48 -5.85
CA LEU A 73 11.17 2.94 -6.27
C LEU A 73 11.03 1.73 -7.18
N LEU A 74 10.14 0.79 -6.85
CA LEU A 74 9.88 -0.40 -7.65
C LEU A 74 9.27 -0.05 -9.01
N ALA A 75 8.28 0.83 -9.04
CA ALA A 75 7.64 1.28 -10.28
C ALA A 75 8.65 1.97 -11.21
N VAL A 76 9.53 2.80 -10.64
CA VAL A 76 10.58 3.48 -11.41
C VAL A 76 11.62 2.48 -11.91
N ALA A 77 12.09 1.57 -11.07
CA ALA A 77 13.04 0.53 -11.46
C ALA A 77 12.51 -0.29 -12.65
N GLU A 78 11.22 -0.63 -12.64
CA GLU A 78 10.56 -1.36 -13.72
C GLU A 78 10.54 -0.56 -15.03
N ILE A 79 10.20 0.73 -14.97
CA ILE A 79 10.23 1.62 -16.14
C ILE A 79 11.66 1.71 -16.71
N PHE A 80 12.68 1.77 -15.85
CA PHE A 80 14.08 1.80 -16.27
C PHE A 80 14.53 0.51 -16.93
N VAL A 81 14.21 -0.65 -16.33
CA VAL A 81 14.53 -1.97 -16.90
C VAL A 81 13.85 -2.12 -18.27
N SER A 82 12.55 -1.82 -18.35
CA SER A 82 11.78 -1.88 -19.60
C SER A 82 12.37 -0.98 -20.70
N ARG A 83 12.74 0.27 -20.37
CA ARG A 83 13.39 1.19 -21.32
C ARG A 83 14.76 0.67 -21.78
N ASN A 84 15.53 0.04 -20.90
CA ASN A 84 16.86 -0.48 -21.24
C ASN A 84 16.78 -1.74 -22.12
N ASP A 85 15.80 -2.61 -21.85
CA ASP A 85 15.52 -3.80 -22.66
C ASP A 85 15.03 -3.44 -24.06
N LEU A 86 14.13 -2.44 -24.17
CA LEU A 86 13.70 -1.86 -25.45
C LEU A 86 14.87 -1.30 -26.26
N ARG A 87 15.84 -0.66 -25.60
CA ARG A 87 17.02 -0.06 -26.25
C ARG A 87 18.04 -1.11 -26.73
N LYS A 88 18.11 -2.27 -26.08
CA LYS A 88 19.05 -3.36 -26.43
C LYS A 88 18.51 -4.34 -27.47
N GLU A 89 17.22 -4.68 -27.43
CA GLU A 89 16.66 -5.76 -28.26
C GLU A 89 15.57 -5.31 -29.26
N GLY A 90 15.13 -4.04 -29.23
CA GLY A 90 14.13 -3.51 -30.18
C GLY A 90 12.75 -4.17 -30.09
N LYS A 91 12.50 -5.00 -29.08
CA LYS A 91 11.22 -5.65 -28.80
C LYS A 91 10.89 -5.53 -27.32
N PRO A 92 9.63 -5.25 -26.94
CA PRO A 92 9.22 -5.24 -25.54
C PRO A 92 9.26 -6.67 -25.00
N LYS A 93 10.22 -6.97 -24.12
CA LYS A 93 10.13 -8.14 -23.23
C LYS A 93 9.44 -7.69 -21.94
N LYS A 94 8.52 -8.52 -21.43
CA LYS A 94 8.01 -8.36 -20.06
C LYS A 94 9.18 -8.56 -19.09
N SER A 95 9.32 -7.64 -18.16
CA SER A 95 10.39 -7.54 -17.18
C SER A 95 10.31 -8.67 -16.14
N LYS A 96 11.48 -9.23 -15.79
CA LYS A 96 11.63 -10.42 -14.95
C LYS A 96 11.17 -10.23 -13.49
N LEU A 97 11.17 -9.00 -12.96
CA LEU A 97 10.81 -8.73 -11.57
C LEU A 97 9.33 -9.04 -11.31
N LEU A 98 8.44 -8.61 -12.20
CA LEU A 98 7.04 -9.02 -12.13
C LEU A 98 6.79 -10.43 -12.66
N GLU A 99 7.65 -11.03 -13.50
CA GLU A 99 7.54 -12.48 -13.82
C GLU A 99 7.84 -13.38 -12.62
N GLU A 100 8.60 -12.91 -11.63
CA GLU A 100 8.85 -13.66 -10.40
C GLU A 100 7.67 -13.55 -9.41
N PHE A 101 6.96 -12.42 -9.41
CA PHE A 101 5.70 -12.23 -8.67
C PHE A 101 4.46 -12.78 -9.42
N MET A 102 4.48 -12.78 -10.75
CA MET A 102 3.51 -13.45 -11.61
C MET A 102 3.92 -14.90 -11.70
N ILE A 103 3.41 -15.70 -10.75
CA ILE A 103 3.51 -17.17 -10.68
C ILE A 103 4.05 -17.75 -11.98
N LYS A 104 5.37 -17.99 -11.99
CA LYS A 104 6.09 -18.74 -13.02
C LYS A 104 5.17 -19.86 -13.48
N GLU A 105 4.84 -19.87 -14.78
CA GLU A 105 3.94 -20.84 -15.40
C GLU A 105 4.08 -22.16 -14.67
N THR A 106 2.96 -22.58 -14.05
CA THR A 106 2.91 -23.75 -13.20
C THR A 106 3.69 -24.87 -13.87
N PRO A 107 4.61 -25.56 -13.16
CA PRO A 107 5.22 -26.75 -13.72
C PRO A 107 4.07 -27.61 -14.24
N LYS A 108 4.17 -28.04 -15.50
CA LYS A 108 3.24 -28.97 -16.16
C LYS A 108 3.22 -30.29 -15.38
N MET A 109 2.61 -30.26 -14.22
CA MET A 109 2.31 -31.40 -13.38
C MET A 109 0.79 -31.48 -13.48
N ASP A 110 0.33 -32.51 -14.16
CA ASP A 110 -1.08 -32.80 -14.45
C ASP A 110 -1.80 -33.24 -13.16
N ILE A 111 -1.78 -32.36 -12.16
CA ILE A 111 -2.54 -32.51 -10.94
C ILE A 111 -3.82 -31.73 -11.17
N ASN A 112 -4.94 -32.45 -11.18
CA ASN A 112 -6.25 -31.88 -11.38
C ASN A 112 -6.66 -31.10 -10.10
N PHE A 113 -6.08 -29.92 -9.88
CA PHE A 113 -6.35 -29.03 -8.74
C PHE A 113 -7.86 -28.74 -8.56
N SER A 114 -8.63 -28.86 -9.64
CA SER A 114 -10.10 -28.77 -9.66
C SER A 114 -10.82 -29.80 -8.77
N LYS A 115 -10.17 -30.88 -8.34
CA LYS A 115 -10.79 -31.90 -7.46
C LYS A 115 -10.46 -31.74 -5.97
N MET A 116 -9.57 -30.83 -5.59
CA MET A 116 -9.20 -30.65 -4.18
C MET A 116 -10.24 -29.77 -3.48
N GLU A 117 -11.16 -30.38 -2.73
CA GLU A 117 -12.22 -29.69 -2.00
C GLU A 117 -11.68 -28.63 -1.02
N VAL A 118 -10.51 -28.89 -0.44
CA VAL A 118 -9.78 -27.96 0.44
C VAL A 118 -9.49 -26.63 -0.26
N LEU A 119 -9.14 -26.63 -1.55
CA LEU A 119 -8.86 -25.41 -2.32
C LEU A 119 -10.14 -24.62 -2.67
N TYR A 120 -11.31 -25.27 -2.64
CA TYR A 120 -12.59 -24.60 -2.90
C TYR A 120 -13.22 -24.03 -1.62
N THR A 121 -13.14 -24.77 -0.52
CA THR A 121 -13.84 -24.45 0.73
C THR A 121 -13.00 -23.55 1.64
N THR A 122 -11.70 -23.81 1.75
CA THR A 122 -10.81 -23.10 2.69
C THR A 122 -10.69 -21.60 2.37
N PRO A 123 -10.50 -21.16 1.11
CA PRO A 123 -10.33 -19.74 0.83
C PRO A 123 -11.57 -18.90 1.14
N LYS A 124 -12.77 -19.45 0.92
CA LYS A 124 -14.04 -18.78 1.27
C LYS A 124 -14.16 -18.60 2.78
N PHE A 125 -13.92 -19.68 3.53
CA PHE A 125 -14.05 -19.68 4.98
C PHE A 125 -13.01 -18.75 5.64
N LEU A 126 -11.76 -18.83 5.18
CA LEU A 126 -10.66 -18.01 5.69
C LEU A 126 -10.87 -16.52 5.39
N ALA A 127 -11.33 -16.18 4.18
CA ALA A 127 -11.63 -14.80 3.82
C ALA A 127 -12.77 -14.22 4.67
N VAL A 128 -13.84 -14.98 4.92
CA VAL A 128 -14.94 -14.54 5.79
C VAL A 128 -14.45 -14.29 7.21
N ILE A 129 -13.65 -15.20 7.77
CA ILE A 129 -13.07 -15.03 9.12
C ILE A 129 -12.19 -13.78 9.18
N LEU A 130 -11.30 -13.60 8.21
CA LEU A 130 -10.39 -12.45 8.17
C LEU A 130 -11.15 -11.13 8.00
N VAL A 131 -12.23 -11.11 7.21
CA VAL A 131 -13.06 -9.92 7.06
C VAL A 131 -13.78 -9.59 8.36
N ILE A 132 -14.40 -10.58 9.02
CA ILE A 132 -15.08 -10.37 10.31
C ILE A 132 -14.07 -9.93 11.39
N TYR A 133 -12.92 -10.59 11.45
CA TYR A 133 -11.87 -10.28 12.41
C TYR A 133 -11.27 -8.89 12.18
N GLY A 134 -11.02 -8.52 10.92
CA GLY A 134 -10.54 -7.18 10.56
C GLY A 134 -11.58 -6.09 10.84
N ALA A 135 -12.88 -6.38 10.68
CA ALA A 135 -13.95 -5.46 11.06
C ALA A 135 -13.98 -5.21 12.58
N ILE A 136 -13.74 -6.26 13.39
CA ILE A 136 -13.66 -6.15 14.86
C ILE A 136 -12.41 -5.37 15.30
N LEU A 137 -11.25 -5.62 14.65
CA LEU A 137 -10.00 -4.94 15.00
C LEU A 137 -10.07 -3.42 14.77
N SER A 138 -10.86 -2.99 13.78
CA SER A 138 -11.01 -1.58 13.36
C SER A 138 -9.67 -0.90 13.00
N GLY A 139 -9.73 0.35 12.53
CA GLY A 139 -8.54 1.13 12.19
C GLY A 139 -7.74 0.60 10.99
N PHE A 140 -6.47 0.99 10.89
CA PHE A 140 -5.59 0.63 9.76
C PHE A 140 -5.27 -0.87 9.72
N THR A 141 -4.99 -1.48 10.88
CA THR A 141 -4.69 -2.91 11.01
C THR A 141 -5.90 -3.76 10.65
N GLY A 142 -7.10 -3.39 11.12
CA GLY A 142 -8.36 -4.04 10.72
C GLY A 142 -8.61 -3.95 9.21
N GLY A 143 -8.41 -2.77 8.62
CA GLY A 143 -8.49 -2.57 7.17
C GLY A 143 -7.53 -3.45 6.37
N ALA A 144 -6.27 -3.56 6.81
CA ALA A 144 -5.27 -4.42 6.19
C ALA A 144 -5.66 -5.91 6.28
N VAL A 145 -6.14 -6.38 7.43
CA VAL A 145 -6.58 -7.76 7.63
C VAL A 145 -7.80 -8.10 6.75
N MET A 146 -8.79 -7.21 6.67
CA MET A 146 -9.95 -7.40 5.77
C MET A 146 -9.53 -7.50 4.32
N ALA A 147 -8.63 -6.60 3.90
CA ALA A 147 -8.09 -6.57 2.56
C ALA A 147 -7.29 -7.83 2.22
N SER A 148 -6.42 -8.30 3.11
CA SER A 148 -5.65 -9.53 2.93
C SER A 148 -6.57 -10.75 2.80
N GLY A 149 -7.66 -10.80 3.57
CA GLY A 149 -8.69 -11.84 3.43
C GLY A 149 -9.36 -11.84 2.06
N LEU A 150 -9.75 -10.65 1.56
CA LEU A 150 -10.34 -10.49 0.24
C LEU A 150 -9.37 -10.86 -0.88
N LEU A 151 -8.12 -10.39 -0.77
CA LEU A 151 -7.05 -10.64 -1.74
C LEU A 151 -6.71 -12.14 -1.80
N PHE A 152 -6.65 -12.81 -0.65
CA PHE A 152 -6.45 -14.26 -0.58
C PHE A 152 -7.57 -15.05 -1.29
N TYR A 153 -8.83 -14.63 -1.15
CA TYR A 153 -9.96 -15.23 -1.85
C TYR A 153 -9.86 -15.07 -3.37
N VAL A 154 -9.53 -13.87 -3.84
CA VAL A 154 -9.38 -13.56 -5.27
C VAL A 154 -8.22 -14.35 -5.88
N LEU A 155 -7.06 -14.39 -5.23
CA LEU A 155 -5.91 -15.19 -5.68
C LEU A 155 -6.24 -16.68 -5.72
N SER A 156 -6.98 -17.19 -4.74
CA SER A 156 -7.38 -18.60 -4.72
C SER A 156 -8.33 -18.95 -5.86
N LYS A 157 -9.30 -18.08 -6.18
CA LYS A 157 -10.19 -18.27 -7.34
C LYS A 157 -9.42 -18.31 -8.66
N ARG A 158 -8.35 -17.52 -8.79
CA ARG A 158 -7.46 -17.51 -9.96
C ARG A 158 -6.77 -18.87 -10.15
N VAL A 159 -6.23 -19.45 -9.08
CA VAL A 159 -5.59 -20.78 -9.12
C VAL A 159 -6.57 -21.87 -9.58
N LEU A 160 -7.87 -21.72 -9.27
CA LEU A 160 -8.93 -22.63 -9.74
C LEU A 160 -9.42 -22.35 -11.17
N GLY A 161 -8.88 -21.35 -11.88
CA GLY A 161 -9.25 -21.05 -13.27
C GLY A 161 -10.70 -20.58 -13.47
N LYS A 162 -11.40 -20.20 -12.39
CA LYS A 162 -12.77 -19.69 -12.47
C LYS A 162 -12.76 -18.18 -12.72
N LYS A 163 -13.45 -17.71 -13.76
CA LYS A 163 -13.73 -16.27 -13.97
C LYS A 163 -14.28 -15.68 -12.67
N ILE A 164 -13.62 -14.63 -12.21
CA ILE A 164 -13.66 -14.23 -10.80
C ILE A 164 -14.96 -13.47 -10.50
N LEU A 165 -15.54 -12.75 -11.47
CA LEU A 165 -16.73 -11.91 -11.33
C LEU A 165 -17.74 -12.04 -12.51
N PRO A 166 -19.06 -12.01 -12.26
CA PRO A 166 -20.07 -11.61 -13.24
C PRO A 166 -19.90 -10.13 -13.61
N GLU A 167 -20.18 -9.73 -14.87
CA GLU A 167 -19.97 -8.35 -15.36
C GLU A 167 -20.69 -7.27 -14.51
N GLU A 168 -21.76 -7.61 -13.81
CA GLU A 168 -22.50 -6.68 -12.92
C GLU A 168 -21.71 -6.26 -11.66
N LEU A 169 -20.79 -7.09 -11.16
CA LEU A 169 -19.95 -6.73 -10.01
C LEU A 169 -18.79 -5.81 -10.39
N LYS A 170 -18.32 -5.83 -11.65
CA LYS A 170 -17.26 -4.94 -12.16
C LYS A 170 -17.69 -3.47 -12.09
N VAL A 171 -18.93 -3.21 -12.51
CA VAL A 171 -19.56 -1.88 -12.43
C VAL A 171 -19.72 -1.41 -10.99
N SER A 172 -20.06 -2.32 -10.07
CA SER A 172 -20.18 -2.01 -8.64
C SER A 172 -18.82 -1.74 -7.98
N TRP A 173 -17.76 -2.41 -8.43
CA TRP A 173 -16.38 -2.24 -7.93
C TRP A 173 -15.71 -0.96 -8.43
N GLU A 174 -15.94 -0.57 -9.69
CA GLU A 174 -15.56 0.76 -10.19
C GLU A 174 -16.28 1.87 -9.40
N GLY A 175 -17.55 1.68 -9.02
CA GLY A 175 -18.25 2.57 -8.09
C GLY A 175 -17.60 2.66 -6.71
N ILE A 176 -17.13 1.54 -6.16
CA ILE A 176 -16.40 1.46 -4.88
C ILE A 176 -15.02 2.14 -4.96
N SER A 177 -14.41 2.23 -6.15
CA SER A 177 -13.18 3.00 -6.36
C SER A 177 -13.41 4.51 -6.18
N ALA A 178 -14.57 5.04 -6.62
CA ALA A 178 -14.97 6.43 -6.40
C ALA A 178 -15.25 6.72 -4.91
N PHE A 179 -15.71 5.71 -4.15
CA PHE A 179 -15.83 5.79 -2.69
C PHE A 179 -14.49 5.93 -1.97
N SER A 180 -13.35 5.61 -2.58
CA SER A 180 -12.03 5.82 -1.96
C SER A 180 -11.73 7.30 -1.69
N GLY A 181 -12.26 8.22 -2.51
CA GLY A 181 -12.10 9.66 -2.30
C GLY A 181 -12.93 10.16 -1.11
N ILE A 182 -14.17 9.66 -1.00
CA ILE A 182 -15.09 9.96 0.11
C ILE A 182 -14.54 9.38 1.43
N ALA A 183 -14.01 8.15 1.38
CA ALA A 183 -13.36 7.51 2.52
C ALA A 183 -12.12 8.29 3.02
N TRP A 184 -11.37 8.89 2.11
CA TRP A 184 -10.24 9.76 2.46
C TRP A 184 -10.68 11.08 3.12
N ALA A 185 -11.75 11.70 2.61
CA ALA A 185 -12.31 12.91 3.21
C ALA A 185 -12.87 12.64 4.62
N ILE A 186 -13.56 11.50 4.81
CA ILE A 186 -14.07 11.05 6.11
C ILE A 186 -12.91 10.79 7.08
N TRP A 187 -11.81 10.19 6.61
CA TRP A 187 -10.62 9.99 7.42
C TRP A 187 -10.02 11.31 7.89
N ILE A 188 -9.80 12.27 6.98
CA ILE A 188 -9.25 13.60 7.32
C ILE A 188 -10.19 14.35 8.28
N LEU A 189 -11.50 14.32 8.04
CA LEU A 189 -12.48 14.98 8.92
C LEU A 189 -12.50 14.36 10.32
N GLY A 190 -12.47 13.03 10.42
CA GLY A 190 -12.33 12.33 11.70
C GLY A 190 -11.04 12.72 12.41
N PHE A 191 -9.94 12.83 11.66
CA PHE A 191 -8.63 13.17 12.19
C PHE A 191 -8.52 14.61 12.68
N ILE A 192 -9.00 15.59 11.90
CA ILE A 192 -9.06 16.99 12.30
C ILE A 192 -9.98 17.17 13.51
N GLY A 193 -11.13 16.50 13.51
CA GLY A 193 -12.08 16.56 14.61
C GLY A 193 -11.52 16.00 15.93
N PHE A 194 -10.65 14.99 15.87
CA PHE A 194 -9.93 14.47 17.03
C PHE A 194 -9.05 15.53 17.70
N PHE A 195 -8.35 16.37 16.92
CA PHE A 195 -7.51 17.45 17.46
C PHE A 195 -8.30 18.69 17.88
N LEU A 196 -9.38 19.03 17.17
CA LEU A 196 -10.20 20.21 17.49
C LEU A 196 -11.14 19.99 18.68
N PHE A 197 -11.59 18.76 18.91
CA PHE A 197 -12.57 18.43 19.96
C PHE A 197 -12.11 17.24 20.82
N PRO A 198 -11.10 17.44 21.68
CA PRO A 198 -10.54 16.38 22.53
C PRO A 198 -11.57 15.79 23.52
N SER A 199 -12.61 16.53 23.89
CA SER A 199 -13.70 16.02 24.74
C SER A 199 -14.59 14.97 24.05
N LYS A 200 -14.58 14.90 22.72
CA LYS A 200 -15.35 13.94 21.90
C LYS A 200 -14.43 13.01 21.10
N TRP A 201 -13.20 12.81 21.57
CA TRP A 201 -12.19 12.02 20.89
C TRP A 201 -12.64 10.60 20.43
N PRO A 202 -13.46 9.81 21.15
CA PRO A 202 -13.78 8.46 20.69
C PRO A 202 -14.64 8.44 19.42
N TYR A 203 -15.54 9.42 19.26
CA TYR A 203 -16.38 9.53 18.06
C TYR A 203 -15.55 9.84 16.81
N PHE A 204 -14.63 10.79 16.95
CA PHE A 204 -13.74 11.20 15.86
C PHE A 204 -12.73 10.11 15.49
N LEU A 205 -12.26 9.34 16.48
CA LEU A 205 -11.37 8.20 16.25
C LEU A 205 -12.09 7.07 15.51
N ILE A 206 -13.35 6.76 15.86
CA ILE A 206 -14.17 5.77 15.14
C ILE A 206 -14.41 6.21 13.69
N ILE A 207 -14.74 7.49 13.47
CA ILE A 207 -14.94 8.05 12.12
C ILE A 207 -13.65 7.96 11.30
N ALA A 208 -12.51 8.33 11.88
CA ALA A 208 -11.22 8.22 11.22
C ALA A 208 -10.89 6.76 10.90
N GLY A 209 -11.01 5.85 11.88
CA GLY A 209 -10.73 4.43 11.71
C GLY A 209 -11.61 3.76 10.65
N PHE A 210 -12.89 4.13 10.58
CA PHE A 210 -13.83 3.61 9.59
C PHE A 210 -13.51 4.12 8.17
N GLY A 211 -13.21 5.42 8.02
CA GLY A 211 -12.77 5.99 6.75
C GLY A 211 -11.48 5.34 6.24
N LEU A 212 -10.54 5.05 7.14
CA LEU A 212 -9.29 4.38 6.82
C LEU A 212 -9.51 2.92 6.39
N ALA A 213 -10.35 2.18 7.12
CA ALA A 213 -10.67 0.78 6.81
C ALA A 213 -11.33 0.63 5.42
N ILE A 214 -12.28 1.51 5.08
CA ILE A 214 -12.92 1.53 3.75
C ILE A 214 -11.91 1.86 2.66
N LYS A 215 -11.06 2.88 2.88
CA LYS A 215 -10.06 3.31 1.89
C LYS A 215 -9.07 2.20 1.54
N VAL A 216 -8.54 1.52 2.55
CA VAL A 216 -7.53 0.45 2.37
C VAL A 216 -8.16 -0.82 1.82
N GLY A 217 -9.33 -1.20 2.34
CA GLY A 217 -10.10 -2.36 1.84
C GLY A 217 -10.45 -2.24 0.36
N SER A 218 -10.89 -1.07 -0.09
CA SER A 218 -11.21 -0.78 -1.49
C SER A 218 -9.98 -0.92 -2.39
N LYS A 219 -8.85 -0.30 -2.06
CA LYS A 219 -7.65 -0.35 -2.93
C LYS A 219 -7.03 -1.73 -3.08
N LEU A 220 -7.00 -2.54 -2.03
CA LEU A 220 -6.38 -3.86 -2.07
C LEU A 220 -7.24 -4.91 -2.79
N GLY A 221 -8.58 -4.77 -2.77
CA GLY A 221 -9.44 -5.61 -3.60
C GLY A 221 -9.31 -5.31 -5.10
N LEU A 222 -9.11 -4.03 -5.46
CA LEU A 222 -8.85 -3.59 -6.84
C LEU A 222 -7.54 -4.14 -7.41
N ILE A 223 -6.50 -4.30 -6.58
CA ILE A 223 -5.23 -4.94 -7.02
C ILE A 223 -5.48 -6.37 -7.48
N GLY A 224 -6.40 -7.10 -6.84
CA GLY A 224 -6.78 -8.46 -7.26
C GLY A 224 -7.48 -8.50 -8.63
N GLU A 225 -8.09 -7.39 -9.07
CA GLU A 225 -8.81 -7.24 -10.33
C GLU A 225 -7.89 -6.76 -11.47
N LEU A 226 -6.87 -5.96 -11.16
CA LEU A 226 -5.89 -5.43 -12.11
C LEU A 226 -4.91 -6.49 -12.65
N PHE A 227 -4.85 -7.66 -12.01
CA PHE A 227 -4.07 -8.82 -12.46
C PHE A 227 -4.86 -9.79 -13.35
N GLU A 228 -6.06 -9.40 -13.82
CA GLU A 228 -6.84 -10.07 -14.87
C GLU A 228 -6.30 -9.78 -16.28
#